data_AF-A0A371MIL9-F1
#
_entry.id   AF-A0A371MIL9-F1
#
_cell.length_a   1.000
_cell.length_b   1.000
_cell.length_c   1.000
_cell.angle_alpha   90.00
_cell.angle_beta   90.00
_cell.angle_gamma   90.00
#
_symmetry.space_group_name_H-M   'P 1'
#
loop_
_entity.id
_entity.type
_entity.pdbx_description
1 polymer ?
#
loop_
_entity_poly.entity_id
_entity_poly.type
_entity_poly.pdbx_seq_one_letter_code
_entity_poly.pdbx_strand_id
1 'polypeptide(L)'
;MSNSAVEFRMHTDGDENPVDWLSVPEDVILEACGNPPLPELGIIEQVWETNPIPAAEVPEAAAKAVAALSFADVPDGGEVALGVGSRGIANIPDIVAGVVEAVSEAGYEPFVFPAMGSHGGATGEGQQEMLNELGVTEERIGCEIRSSMEVVEVGRTPDRDVPVVADANAAGADAIIPINRVKPHTDFDGEVESGLSKMLVIGMGKQRGAQIAHKWAVDWSFRRMIPEITEQLLDSLPIVGGVAIVEDQHDDTTLIEGVPPSGFLDRERELLETAYELMPKLPFEELDLVVFDRQGKEISGQGMDTNVIGRRPFSINEPAPEKPNIKRIYTHGLTEKTHGNAMGVGSADVIHEDIVAELEAQTTLINALTASTIRGVKLPPVVETDRAGVVAALSTIGVVDPDTVRVVRAADTMHLARLYASPALVEEARDRDDLRVVEEASPIAFEDGQFAAPSLRD
;
A
#
# COMPACT_ATOMS: atom_id res chain seq x y z
N MET A 1 -38.54 -26.21 25.84
CA MET A 1 -37.71 -27.26 26.46
C MET A 1 -36.99 -27.94 25.30
N SER A 2 -35.69 -27.76 25.06
CA SER A 2 -34.54 -27.66 25.96
C SER A 2 -33.65 -26.44 25.67
N ASN A 3 -33.26 -25.72 26.73
CA ASN A 3 -32.04 -24.92 26.74
C ASN A 3 -30.87 -25.91 26.85
N SER A 4 -30.03 -26.05 25.83
CA SER A 4 -28.66 -26.51 26.06
C SER A 4 -27.86 -25.31 26.52
N ALA A 5 -27.56 -25.25 27.81
CA ALA A 5 -26.59 -24.30 28.33
C ALA A 5 -25.23 -24.64 27.71
N VAL A 6 -24.71 -23.74 26.87
CA VAL A 6 -23.30 -23.77 26.48
C VAL A 6 -22.51 -23.45 27.74
N GLU A 7 -21.77 -24.43 28.26
CA GLU A 7 -20.82 -24.21 29.35
C GLU A 7 -19.73 -23.27 28.84
N PHE A 8 -19.74 -22.01 29.30
CA PHE A 8 -18.61 -21.11 29.15
C PHE A 8 -17.47 -21.64 30.03
N ARG A 9 -16.54 -22.35 29.42
CA ARG A 9 -15.23 -22.65 30.00
C ARG A 9 -14.47 -21.33 30.16
N MET A 10 -14.40 -20.79 31.37
CA MET A 10 -13.34 -19.85 31.73
C MET A 10 -12.05 -20.68 31.88
N HIS A 11 -11.06 -20.44 31.02
CA HIS A 11 -9.72 -21.03 31.14
C HIS A 11 -8.73 -19.90 31.37
N THR A 12 -7.89 -20.11 32.38
CA THR A 12 -6.74 -19.29 32.73
C THR A 12 -5.57 -20.26 32.75
N ASP A 13 -4.59 -20.10 31.88
CA ASP A 13 -3.15 -20.21 32.16
C ASP A 13 -2.33 -19.89 30.89
N GLY A 14 -1.17 -19.27 31.07
CA GLY A 14 -0.32 -18.77 29.98
C GLY A 14 0.39 -19.90 29.23
N ASP A 15 0.34 -19.80 27.90
CA ASP A 15 0.92 -20.65 26.82
C ASP A 15 -0.13 -21.19 25.82
N GLU A 16 -1.39 -20.72 25.88
CA GLU A 16 -2.38 -21.03 24.84
C GLU A 16 -2.06 -20.27 23.53
N ASN A 17 -1.95 -21.00 22.41
CA ASN A 17 -1.77 -20.41 21.10
C ASN A 17 -3.09 -19.69 20.71
N PRO A 18 -3.07 -18.41 20.31
CA PRO A 18 -4.27 -17.69 19.89
C PRO A 18 -5.11 -18.40 18.83
N VAL A 19 -4.45 -19.20 17.99
CA VAL A 19 -5.09 -20.07 17.00
C VAL A 19 -6.07 -21.06 17.64
N ASP A 20 -5.71 -21.67 18.78
CA ASP A 20 -6.45 -22.79 19.39
C ASP A 20 -7.90 -22.42 19.81
N TRP A 21 -8.18 -21.13 20.01
CA TRP A 21 -9.51 -20.63 20.42
C TRP A 21 -10.21 -19.76 19.38
N LEU A 22 -9.50 -19.29 18.36
CA LEU A 22 -10.09 -18.50 17.27
C LEU A 22 -10.40 -19.33 16.04
N SER A 23 -9.55 -20.30 15.72
CA SER A 23 -9.65 -21.11 14.50
C SER A 23 -10.80 -22.10 14.60
N VAL A 24 -11.63 -22.13 13.57
CA VAL A 24 -12.70 -23.12 13.43
C VAL A 24 -12.20 -24.25 12.52
N PRO A 25 -12.21 -25.52 12.99
CA PRO A 25 -11.74 -26.66 12.22
C PRO A 25 -12.47 -26.90 10.89
N GLU A 26 -11.78 -27.49 9.92
CA GLU A 26 -12.35 -27.77 8.59
C GLU A 26 -13.62 -28.62 8.69
N ASP A 27 -13.60 -29.70 9.48
CA ASP A 27 -14.73 -30.62 9.59
C ASP A 27 -16.00 -29.94 10.13
N VAL A 28 -15.84 -29.03 11.10
CA VAL A 28 -16.93 -28.20 11.65
C VAL A 28 -17.51 -27.28 10.58
N ILE A 29 -16.65 -26.61 9.78
CA ILE A 29 -17.11 -25.74 8.70
C ILE A 29 -17.83 -26.55 7.61
N LEU A 30 -17.26 -27.68 7.20
CA LEU A 30 -17.85 -28.55 6.18
C LEU A 30 -19.20 -29.13 6.64
N GLU A 31 -19.32 -29.54 7.90
CA GLU A 31 -20.59 -30.00 8.48
C GLU A 31 -21.63 -28.88 8.50
N ALA A 32 -21.26 -27.70 9.01
CA ALA A 32 -22.16 -26.55 9.12
C ALA A 32 -22.65 -26.04 7.76
N CYS A 33 -21.79 -26.11 6.74
CA CYS A 33 -22.08 -25.64 5.38
C CYS A 33 -22.68 -26.72 4.48
N GLY A 34 -22.72 -27.98 4.93
CA GLY A 34 -23.21 -29.11 4.13
C GLY A 34 -22.27 -29.52 2.99
N ASN A 35 -20.97 -29.18 3.08
CA ASN A 35 -19.90 -29.49 2.13
C ASN A 35 -20.32 -29.30 0.66
N PRO A 36 -20.62 -28.07 0.23
CA PRO A 36 -21.09 -27.82 -1.13
C PRO A 36 -20.00 -28.15 -2.16
N PRO A 37 -20.39 -28.53 -3.39
CA PRO A 37 -19.41 -28.65 -4.48
C PRO A 37 -18.73 -27.30 -4.70
N LEU A 38 -17.40 -27.33 -4.87
CA LEU A 38 -16.60 -26.16 -5.18
C LEU A 38 -16.49 -25.97 -6.70
N PRO A 39 -16.35 -24.73 -7.19
CA PRO A 39 -16.06 -24.49 -8.60
C PRO A 39 -14.69 -25.04 -8.97
N GLU A 40 -14.50 -25.34 -10.25
CA GLU A 40 -13.18 -25.53 -10.83
C GLU A 40 -12.44 -24.18 -10.94
N LEU A 41 -11.12 -24.21 -11.12
CA LEU A 41 -10.32 -23.00 -11.38
C LEU A 41 -9.38 -23.25 -12.56
N GLY A 42 -9.36 -22.33 -13.53
CA GLY A 42 -8.37 -22.24 -14.59
C GLY A 42 -7.40 -21.10 -14.31
N ILE A 43 -6.46 -20.84 -15.22
CA ILE A 43 -5.54 -19.69 -15.12
C ILE A 43 -5.82 -18.73 -16.26
N ILE A 44 -6.04 -17.47 -15.90
CA ILE A 44 -6.07 -16.35 -16.85
C ILE A 44 -4.90 -15.42 -16.59
N GLU A 45 -4.52 -14.68 -17.62
CA GLU A 45 -3.48 -13.66 -17.57
C GLU A 45 -4.02 -12.34 -18.12
N GLN A 46 -3.79 -11.25 -17.40
CA GLN A 46 -4.05 -9.91 -17.89
C GLN A 46 -2.91 -9.48 -18.80
N VAL A 47 -3.25 -9.01 -20.00
CA VAL A 47 -2.28 -8.56 -21.00
C VAL A 47 -2.13 -7.05 -20.85
N TRP A 48 -0.98 -6.61 -20.35
CA TRP A 48 -0.65 -5.19 -20.18
C TRP A 48 0.39 -4.77 -21.22
N GLU A 49 0.18 -3.59 -21.81
CA GLU A 49 1.18 -2.93 -22.63
C GLU A 49 1.98 -1.97 -21.73
N THR A 50 3.19 -2.37 -21.34
CA THR A 50 4.07 -1.54 -20.53
C THR A 50 5.35 -1.16 -21.28
N ASN A 51 5.96 -0.05 -20.86
CA ASN A 51 7.24 0.41 -21.39
C ASN A 51 8.08 1.00 -20.25
N PRO A 52 8.56 0.17 -19.31
CA PRO A 52 9.33 0.63 -18.18
C PRO A 52 10.68 1.20 -18.63
N ILE A 53 11.22 2.12 -17.83
CA ILE A 53 12.57 2.65 -18.01
C ILE A 53 13.55 1.49 -17.78
N PRO A 54 14.43 1.15 -18.74
CA PRO A 54 15.44 0.14 -18.52
C PRO A 54 16.30 0.47 -17.29
N ALA A 55 16.60 -0.51 -16.45
CA ALA A 55 17.34 -0.29 -15.20
C ALA A 55 18.68 0.48 -15.40
N ALA A 56 19.34 0.27 -16.53
CA ALA A 56 20.58 0.97 -16.88
C ALA A 56 20.39 2.46 -17.22
N GLU A 57 19.18 2.89 -17.57
CA GLU A 57 18.81 4.26 -17.94
C GLU A 57 18.17 5.03 -16.78
N VAL A 58 17.84 4.36 -15.67
CA VAL A 58 17.22 4.97 -14.48
C VAL A 58 18.04 6.14 -13.92
N PRO A 59 19.37 6.06 -13.74
CA PRO A 59 20.15 7.20 -13.25
C PRO A 59 20.09 8.42 -14.18
N GLU A 60 20.11 8.20 -15.50
CA GLU A 60 20.01 9.27 -16.49
C GLU A 60 18.61 9.92 -16.46
N ALA A 61 17.55 9.13 -16.32
CA ALA A 61 16.19 9.64 -16.16
C ALA A 61 16.04 10.47 -14.88
N ALA A 62 16.64 10.04 -13.77
CA ALA A 62 16.69 10.81 -12.53
C ALA A 62 17.47 12.14 -12.69
N ALA A 63 18.62 12.11 -13.36
CA ALA A 63 19.39 13.32 -13.66
C ALA A 63 18.61 14.31 -14.52
N LYS A 64 17.87 13.81 -15.52
CA LYS A 64 16.98 14.64 -16.36
C LYS A 64 15.84 15.28 -15.55
N ALA A 65 15.30 14.57 -14.57
CA ALA A 65 14.29 15.12 -13.66
C ALA A 65 14.87 16.28 -12.84
N VAL A 66 16.08 16.15 -12.30
CA VAL A 66 16.76 17.25 -11.59
C VAL A 66 17.02 18.43 -12.51
N ALA A 67 17.48 18.20 -13.74
CA ALA A 67 17.76 19.24 -14.72
C ALA A 67 16.53 20.05 -15.16
N ALA A 68 15.32 19.53 -14.94
CA ALA A 68 14.06 20.23 -15.18
C ALA A 68 13.68 21.22 -14.06
N LEU A 69 14.33 21.12 -12.89
CA LEU A 69 14.10 22.00 -11.74
C LEU A 69 14.95 23.28 -11.84
N SER A 70 14.54 24.33 -11.13
CA SER A 70 15.25 25.60 -11.12
C SER A 70 15.98 25.80 -9.81
N PHE A 71 17.30 25.95 -9.89
CA PHE A 71 18.17 26.28 -8.76
C PHE A 71 18.61 27.76 -8.79
N ALA A 72 17.91 28.62 -9.52
CA ALA A 72 18.33 30.01 -9.76
C ALA A 72 18.46 30.84 -8.48
N ASP A 73 17.67 30.53 -7.45
CA ASP A 73 17.67 31.21 -6.15
C ASP A 73 18.50 30.46 -5.09
N VAL A 74 19.14 29.36 -5.46
CA VAL A 74 20.00 28.57 -4.57
C VAL A 74 21.43 29.12 -4.64
N PRO A 75 22.09 29.44 -3.51
CA PRO A 75 23.47 29.90 -3.50
C PRO A 75 24.43 28.90 -4.15
N ASP A 76 25.49 29.40 -4.79
CA ASP A 76 26.58 28.55 -5.31
C ASP A 76 27.16 27.68 -4.19
N GLY A 77 27.17 26.35 -4.37
CA GLY A 77 27.61 25.40 -3.34
C GLY A 77 26.63 25.22 -2.18
N GLY A 78 25.38 25.67 -2.31
CA GLY A 78 24.35 25.53 -1.28
C GLY A 78 23.97 24.08 -0.99
N GLU A 79 23.44 23.85 0.21
CA GLU A 79 23.02 22.52 0.66
C GLU A 79 21.63 22.16 0.11
N VAL A 80 21.49 20.93 -0.42
CA VAL A 80 20.24 20.44 -1.02
C VAL A 80 19.72 19.22 -0.25
N ALA A 81 18.58 19.38 0.41
CA ALA A 81 17.91 18.33 1.17
C ALA A 81 17.07 17.44 0.26
N LEU A 82 17.41 16.15 0.17
CA LEU A 82 16.72 15.16 -0.63
C LEU A 82 15.84 14.27 0.27
N GLY A 83 14.53 14.45 0.19
CA GLY A 83 13.58 13.70 1.01
C GLY A 83 13.27 12.33 0.41
N VAL A 84 13.51 11.25 1.15
CA VAL A 84 13.23 9.88 0.70
C VAL A 84 12.26 9.18 1.65
N GLY A 85 11.20 8.60 1.09
CA GLY A 85 10.18 7.87 1.83
C GLY A 85 10.61 6.46 2.26
N SER A 86 9.69 5.72 2.88
CA SER A 86 9.90 4.35 3.37
C SER A 86 9.35 3.25 2.45
N ARG A 87 8.81 3.60 1.29
CA ARG A 87 8.08 2.65 0.45
C ARG A 87 9.06 1.90 -0.44
N GLY A 88 8.79 0.61 -0.64
CA GLY A 88 9.36 -0.11 -1.77
C GLY A 88 8.90 0.57 -3.04
N ILE A 89 9.86 1.10 -3.80
CA ILE A 89 9.71 1.68 -5.13
C ILE A 89 10.82 1.01 -5.95
N ALA A 90 10.47 0.47 -7.11
CA ALA A 90 11.42 -0.12 -8.04
C ALA A 90 12.54 0.88 -8.33
N ASN A 91 13.77 0.37 -8.32
CA ASN A 91 14.98 1.15 -8.58
C ASN A 91 15.24 2.33 -7.63
N ILE A 92 14.58 2.43 -6.47
CA ILE A 92 14.74 3.59 -5.58
C ILE A 92 16.20 3.93 -5.23
N PRO A 93 17.11 2.97 -4.99
CA PRO A 93 18.50 3.32 -4.71
C PRO A 93 19.21 3.95 -5.90
N ASP A 94 18.90 3.51 -7.12
CA ASP A 94 19.51 4.00 -8.35
C ASP A 94 18.92 5.35 -8.75
N ILE A 95 17.62 5.56 -8.49
CA ILE A 95 16.97 6.88 -8.62
C ILE A 95 17.60 7.88 -7.66
N VAL A 96 17.71 7.54 -6.37
CA VAL A 96 18.29 8.45 -5.37
C VAL A 96 19.76 8.74 -5.68
N ALA A 97 20.56 7.73 -6.04
CA ALA A 97 21.95 7.93 -6.46
C ALA A 97 22.05 8.85 -7.68
N GLY A 98 21.20 8.66 -8.70
CA GLY A 98 21.17 9.53 -9.87
C GLY A 98 20.76 10.98 -9.56
N VAL A 99 19.83 11.19 -8.62
CA VAL A 99 19.49 12.53 -8.12
C VAL A 99 20.66 13.17 -7.37
N VAL A 100 21.33 12.42 -6.48
CA VAL A 100 22.50 12.88 -5.72
C VAL A 100 23.64 13.28 -6.65
N GLU A 101 23.95 12.45 -7.64
CA GLU A 101 25.00 12.71 -8.63
C GLU A 101 24.67 13.97 -9.44
N ALA A 102 23.45 14.09 -9.98
CA ALA A 102 23.04 15.26 -10.77
C ALA A 102 23.08 16.57 -9.97
N VAL A 103 22.67 16.55 -8.70
CA VAL A 103 22.76 17.72 -7.82
C VAL A 103 24.23 18.09 -7.53
N SER A 104 25.08 17.09 -7.29
CA SER A 104 26.51 17.29 -7.07
C SER A 104 27.22 17.85 -8.31
N GLU A 105 26.91 17.32 -9.50
CA GLU A 105 27.46 17.81 -10.78
C GLU A 105 27.01 19.22 -11.13
N ALA A 106 25.81 19.62 -10.67
CA ALA A 106 25.33 20.99 -10.77
C ALA A 106 26.05 21.96 -9.80
N GLY A 107 26.93 21.46 -8.93
CA GLY A 107 27.78 22.25 -8.03
C GLY A 107 27.18 22.53 -6.65
N TYR A 108 26.20 21.74 -6.22
CA TYR A 108 25.55 21.85 -4.90
C TYR A 108 25.98 20.71 -3.97
N GLU A 109 25.69 20.84 -2.67
CA GLU A 109 26.04 19.85 -1.64
C GLU A 109 24.79 19.06 -1.20
N PRO A 110 24.52 17.87 -1.77
CA PRO A 110 23.33 17.10 -1.40
C PRO A 110 23.48 16.36 -0.07
N PHE A 111 22.37 16.23 0.65
CA PHE A 111 22.21 15.24 1.71
C PHE A 111 20.82 14.61 1.65
N VAL A 112 20.71 13.35 2.03
CA VAL A 112 19.42 12.67 2.14
C VAL A 112 18.87 12.82 3.56
N PHE A 113 17.56 13.02 3.69
CA PHE A 113 16.86 12.90 4.97
C PHE A 113 15.64 11.97 4.83
N PRO A 114 15.33 11.16 5.86
CA PRO A 114 14.13 10.33 5.83
C PRO A 114 12.85 11.16 5.91
N ALA A 115 12.01 11.13 4.86
CA ALA A 115 10.74 11.83 4.78
C ALA A 115 9.56 10.83 4.90
N MET A 116 9.48 10.14 6.04
CA MET A 116 8.58 8.98 6.21
C MET A 116 7.61 9.07 7.40
N GLY A 117 7.40 10.27 7.95
CA GLY A 117 6.39 10.50 8.99
C GLY A 117 6.71 9.75 10.28
N SER A 118 5.83 8.82 10.68
CA SER A 118 5.97 8.01 11.91
C SER A 118 6.63 6.64 11.70
N HIS A 119 7.11 6.34 10.50
CA HIS A 119 7.76 5.06 10.21
C HIS A 119 9.12 4.92 10.91
N GLY A 120 9.70 3.72 10.90
CA GLY A 120 10.97 3.43 11.59
C GLY A 120 10.88 3.63 13.10
N GLY A 121 9.75 3.27 13.72
CA GLY A 121 9.52 3.47 15.16
C GLY A 121 9.44 4.94 15.59
N ALA A 122 9.38 5.89 14.66
CA ALA A 122 9.47 7.33 14.91
C ALA A 122 10.74 7.73 15.68
N THR A 123 11.87 7.11 15.34
CA THR A 123 13.22 7.48 15.81
C THR A 123 14.13 7.77 14.62
N GLY A 124 15.18 8.57 14.82
CA GLY A 124 16.17 8.82 13.76
C GLY A 124 16.86 7.53 13.30
N GLU A 125 17.31 6.70 14.26
CA GLU A 125 17.96 5.41 13.97
C GLU A 125 17.04 4.48 13.17
N GLY A 126 15.79 4.29 13.59
CA GLY A 126 14.87 3.38 12.89
C GLY A 126 14.45 3.88 11.51
N GLN A 127 14.39 5.20 11.28
CA GLN A 127 14.16 5.74 9.93
C GLN A 127 15.37 5.56 9.01
N GLN A 128 16.59 5.63 9.56
CA GLN A 128 17.81 5.35 8.80
C GLN A 128 17.95 3.87 8.47
N GLU A 129 17.66 2.98 9.41
CA GLU A 129 17.61 1.52 9.18
C GLU A 129 16.65 1.17 8.04
N MET A 130 15.47 1.80 8.02
CA MET A 130 14.48 1.61 6.96
C MET A 130 14.99 2.06 5.58
N LEU A 131 15.74 3.17 5.47
CA LEU A 131 16.39 3.53 4.21
C LEU A 131 17.43 2.50 3.79
N ASN A 132 18.23 1.99 4.73
CA ASN A 132 19.24 0.97 4.46
C ASN A 132 18.61 -0.33 3.93
N GLU A 133 17.47 -0.76 4.49
CA GLU A 133 16.70 -1.93 4.02
C GLU A 133 16.17 -1.75 2.59
N LEU A 134 15.86 -0.52 2.18
CA LEU A 134 15.50 -0.19 0.80
C LEU A 134 16.73 -0.12 -0.13
N GLY A 135 17.94 -0.27 0.41
CA GLY A 135 19.20 -0.14 -0.31
C GLY A 135 19.70 1.29 -0.43
N VAL A 136 19.06 2.27 0.22
CA VAL A 136 19.48 3.68 0.24
C VAL A 136 20.46 3.87 1.41
N THR A 137 21.73 3.58 1.17
CA THR A 137 22.83 3.75 2.14
C THR A 137 23.77 4.87 1.71
N GLU A 138 24.45 5.52 2.65
CA GLU A 138 25.43 6.59 2.34
C GLU A 138 26.51 6.13 1.35
N GLU A 139 27.00 4.89 1.51
CA GLU A 139 27.98 4.29 0.61
C GLU A 139 27.45 4.15 -0.82
N ARG A 140 26.20 3.75 -0.98
CA ARG A 140 25.62 3.53 -2.31
C ARG A 140 25.28 4.83 -3.02
N ILE A 141 24.71 5.79 -2.31
CA ILE A 141 24.22 7.05 -2.90
C ILE A 141 25.31 8.12 -2.98
N GLY A 142 26.41 7.97 -2.24
CA GLY A 142 27.54 8.89 -2.28
C GLY A 142 27.35 10.21 -1.53
N CYS A 143 26.34 10.32 -0.66
CA CYS A 143 26.12 11.47 0.22
C CYS A 143 25.72 11.03 1.63
N GLU A 144 25.75 11.97 2.58
CA GLU A 144 25.32 11.70 3.96
C GLU A 144 23.80 11.51 4.09
N ILE A 145 23.39 10.75 5.11
CA ILE A 145 21.99 10.62 5.54
C ILE A 145 21.81 11.33 6.89
N ARG A 146 21.08 12.45 6.89
CA ARG A 146 20.75 13.21 8.11
C ARG A 146 19.40 12.77 8.68
N SER A 147 19.43 11.79 9.58
CA SER A 147 18.21 11.29 10.22
C SER A 147 17.93 11.92 11.58
N SER A 148 16.81 12.63 11.71
CA SER A 148 16.30 13.21 12.95
C SER A 148 14.77 13.20 12.98
N MET A 149 14.21 13.30 14.18
CA MET A 149 12.78 13.52 14.44
C MET A 149 12.46 14.98 14.78
N GLU A 150 13.48 15.83 14.84
CA GLU A 150 13.31 17.25 15.13
C GLU A 150 12.58 17.96 13.98
N VAL A 151 11.59 18.77 14.34
CA VAL A 151 10.83 19.57 13.40
C VAL A 151 10.71 21.01 13.89
N VAL A 152 10.68 21.94 12.95
CA VAL A 152 10.39 23.36 13.19
C VAL A 152 8.99 23.70 12.70
N GLU A 153 8.33 24.63 13.37
CA GLU A 153 7.05 25.17 12.90
C GLU A 153 7.32 26.28 11.90
N VAL A 154 6.88 26.07 10.65
CA VAL A 154 7.14 26.98 9.52
C VAL A 154 5.94 27.90 9.24
N GLY A 155 4.80 27.60 9.85
CA GLY A 155 3.62 28.44 9.78
C GLY A 155 2.40 27.75 10.40
N ARG A 156 1.24 28.39 10.25
CA ARG A 156 -0.06 27.84 10.66
C ARG A 156 -1.09 28.10 9.57
N THR A 157 -2.06 27.20 9.41
CA THR A 157 -3.07 27.34 8.35
C THR A 157 -4.01 28.52 8.64
N PRO A 158 -4.39 29.34 7.63
CA PRO A 158 -5.09 30.61 7.87
C PRO A 158 -6.44 30.49 8.60
N ASP A 159 -7.25 29.47 8.25
CA ASP A 159 -8.62 29.35 8.76
C ASP A 159 -8.75 28.48 10.01
N ARG A 160 -7.82 27.53 10.20
CA ARG A 160 -7.92 26.49 11.25
C ARG A 160 -6.84 26.59 12.32
N ASP A 161 -5.87 27.49 12.14
CA ASP A 161 -4.73 27.66 13.05
C ASP A 161 -3.97 26.34 13.30
N VAL A 162 -3.93 25.47 12.28
CA VAL A 162 -3.27 24.16 12.35
C VAL A 162 -1.77 24.37 12.16
N PRO A 163 -0.90 23.91 13.08
CA PRO A 163 0.54 24.04 12.91
C PRO A 163 1.05 23.26 11.69
N VAL A 164 1.84 23.92 10.86
CA VAL A 164 2.59 23.32 9.75
C VAL A 164 4.04 23.18 10.19
N VAL A 165 4.57 21.96 10.15
CA VAL A 165 5.91 21.64 10.62
C VAL A 165 6.72 20.92 9.56
N ALA A 166 8.03 21.10 9.57
CA ALA A 166 8.97 20.46 8.65
C ALA A 166 10.22 19.99 9.40
N ASP A 167 10.86 18.95 8.88
CA ASP A 167 12.17 18.45 9.32
C ASP A 167 13.16 19.62 9.47
N ALA A 168 13.85 19.68 10.61
CA ALA A 168 14.73 20.80 10.93
C ALA A 168 15.97 20.88 10.01
N ASN A 169 16.49 19.76 9.52
CA ASN A 169 17.59 19.74 8.54
C ASN A 169 17.10 20.24 7.18
N ALA A 170 15.95 19.76 6.71
CA ALA A 170 15.38 20.16 5.44
C ALA A 170 15.01 21.65 5.43
N ALA A 171 14.37 22.14 6.49
CA ALA A 171 14.02 23.55 6.64
C ALA A 171 15.23 24.49 6.79
N GLY A 172 16.40 23.95 7.17
CA GLY A 172 17.66 24.68 7.29
C GLY A 172 18.54 24.63 6.03
N ALA A 173 18.18 23.84 5.02
CA ALA A 173 18.91 23.72 3.76
C ALA A 173 18.61 24.90 2.82
N ASP A 174 19.45 25.06 1.79
CA ASP A 174 19.28 26.09 0.76
C ASP A 174 18.28 25.67 -0.34
N ALA A 175 18.04 24.36 -0.48
CA ALA A 175 17.02 23.80 -1.36
C ALA A 175 16.45 22.48 -0.82
N ILE A 176 15.21 22.15 -1.19
CA ILE A 176 14.53 20.90 -0.82
C ILE A 176 13.95 20.23 -2.08
N ILE A 177 14.16 18.91 -2.20
CA ILE A 177 13.61 18.06 -3.26
C ILE A 177 13.03 16.78 -2.65
N PRO A 178 11.69 16.64 -2.51
CA PRO A 178 11.05 15.35 -2.29
C PRO A 178 11.24 14.40 -3.48
N ILE A 179 11.63 13.15 -3.23
CA ILE A 179 11.67 12.03 -4.18
C ILE A 179 10.63 10.98 -3.78
N ASN A 180 9.55 10.80 -4.55
CA ASN A 180 8.50 9.84 -4.17
C ASN A 180 7.66 9.32 -5.35
N ARG A 181 7.02 8.17 -5.12
CA ARG A 181 6.02 7.60 -6.01
C ARG A 181 4.67 8.30 -5.89
N VAL A 182 4.11 8.71 -7.03
CA VAL A 182 2.71 9.13 -7.16
C VAL A 182 1.85 7.87 -7.35
N LYS A 183 0.87 7.67 -6.46
CA LYS A 183 -0.02 6.49 -6.48
C LYS A 183 -1.37 6.82 -5.83
N PRO A 184 -2.48 6.21 -6.30
CA PRO A 184 -3.74 6.19 -5.56
C PRO A 184 -3.58 5.79 -4.09
N HIS A 185 -4.20 6.55 -3.19
CA HIS A 185 -4.18 6.31 -1.77
C HIS A 185 -5.23 5.28 -1.37
N THR A 186 -4.92 4.54 -0.31
CA THR A 186 -5.76 3.45 0.20
C THR A 186 -6.91 3.92 1.11
N ASP A 187 -7.03 5.23 1.39
CA ASP A 187 -7.90 5.72 2.47
C ASP A 187 -8.71 6.96 2.08
N PHE A 188 -8.42 7.62 0.97
CA PHE A 188 -9.17 8.78 0.50
C PHE A 188 -8.93 8.97 -1.00
N ASP A 189 -9.86 9.67 -1.66
CA ASP A 189 -9.67 10.12 -3.06
C ASP A 189 -9.52 11.64 -3.08
N GLY A 190 -8.51 12.13 -3.80
CA GLY A 190 -8.16 13.55 -3.81
C GLY A 190 -7.69 14.06 -5.15
N GLU A 191 -7.48 15.37 -5.22
CA GLU A 191 -6.80 15.97 -6.39
C GLU A 191 -5.31 15.64 -6.39
N VAL A 192 -4.75 15.40 -5.20
CA VAL A 192 -3.45 14.77 -4.98
C VAL A 192 -3.61 13.76 -3.84
N GLU A 193 -2.83 12.68 -3.88
CA GLU A 193 -3.01 11.52 -3.01
C GLU A 193 -1.68 11.07 -2.38
N SER A 194 -1.18 9.86 -2.67
CA SER A 194 0.22 9.54 -2.37
C SER A 194 1.10 10.16 -3.45
N GLY A 195 2.20 10.77 -3.05
CA GLY A 195 3.07 11.49 -3.98
C GLY A 195 3.97 12.48 -3.25
N LEU A 196 4.39 13.50 -3.98
CA LEU A 196 5.23 14.58 -3.50
C LEU A 196 4.52 15.41 -2.42
N SER A 197 3.26 15.82 -2.64
CA SER A 197 2.51 16.64 -1.69
C SER A 197 2.36 15.97 -0.33
N LYS A 198 1.91 14.72 -0.31
CA LYS A 198 1.79 13.96 0.94
C LYS A 198 3.16 13.75 1.60
N MET A 199 4.23 13.61 0.83
CA MET A 199 5.56 13.48 1.40
C MET A 199 6.03 14.80 2.04
N LEU A 200 5.72 15.96 1.45
CA LEU A 200 6.00 17.26 2.07
C LEU A 200 5.20 17.44 3.37
N VAL A 201 3.90 17.11 3.37
CA VAL A 201 3.03 17.34 4.54
C VAL A 201 3.27 16.33 5.65
N ILE A 202 3.29 15.03 5.33
CA ILE A 202 3.36 13.94 6.31
C ILE A 202 4.79 13.46 6.50
N GLY A 203 5.50 13.24 5.40
CA GLY A 203 6.84 12.65 5.39
C GLY A 203 7.85 13.57 6.07
N MET A 204 8.04 14.76 5.50
CA MET A 204 8.92 15.82 6.02
C MET A 204 8.39 16.40 7.33
N GLY A 205 7.09 16.34 7.61
CA GLY A 205 6.52 16.70 8.91
C GLY A 205 6.88 15.74 10.05
N LYS A 206 7.51 14.60 9.77
CA LYS A 206 7.89 13.55 10.75
C LYS A 206 6.67 13.08 11.57
N GLN A 207 6.92 12.47 12.73
CA GLN A 207 5.85 11.97 13.60
C GLN A 207 4.90 13.09 14.05
N ARG A 208 5.42 14.30 14.38
CA ARG A 208 4.60 15.42 14.83
C ARG A 208 3.64 15.89 13.74
N GLY A 209 4.14 16.12 12.52
CA GLY A 209 3.33 16.51 11.37
C GLY A 209 2.31 15.44 10.99
N ALA A 210 2.73 14.17 10.97
CA ALA A 210 1.82 13.05 10.73
C ALA A 210 0.68 13.00 11.77
N GLN A 211 0.99 13.12 13.07
CA GLN A 211 -0.03 13.13 14.13
C GLN A 211 -0.99 14.32 14.00
N ILE A 212 -0.47 15.51 13.69
CA ILE A 212 -1.31 16.70 13.45
C ILE A 212 -2.25 16.43 12.28
N ALA A 213 -1.71 16.00 11.14
CA ALA A 213 -2.49 15.78 9.93
C ALA A 213 -3.55 14.69 10.10
N HIS A 214 -3.19 13.51 10.64
CA HIS A 214 -4.15 12.43 10.90
C HIS A 214 -5.25 12.85 11.87
N LYS A 215 -4.90 13.58 12.95
CA LYS A 215 -5.89 14.09 13.91
C LYS A 215 -6.88 15.05 13.24
N TRP A 216 -6.40 16.00 12.45
CA TRP A 216 -7.26 16.98 11.81
C TRP A 216 -8.00 16.42 10.59
N ALA A 217 -7.49 15.37 9.94
CA ALA A 217 -8.12 14.76 8.78
C ALA A 217 -9.49 14.16 9.12
N VAL A 218 -9.72 13.79 10.39
CA VAL A 218 -11.03 13.33 10.88
C VAL A 218 -12.12 14.40 10.65
N ASP A 219 -11.83 15.67 10.89
CA ASP A 219 -12.80 16.77 10.75
C ASP A 219 -12.63 17.58 9.46
N TRP A 220 -11.43 17.59 8.86
CA TRP A 220 -11.10 18.41 7.69
C TRP A 220 -11.02 17.59 6.38
N SER A 221 -10.63 16.31 6.43
CA SER A 221 -10.22 15.43 5.30
C SER A 221 -8.83 15.73 4.72
N PHE A 222 -8.09 14.65 4.43
CA PHE A 222 -6.82 14.68 3.70
C PHE A 222 -6.95 15.31 2.32
N ARG A 223 -8.09 15.08 1.63
CA ARG A 223 -8.39 15.62 0.29
C ARG A 223 -8.22 17.14 0.20
N ARG A 224 -8.54 17.86 1.28
CA ARG A 224 -8.44 19.32 1.34
C ARG A 224 -7.19 19.79 2.06
N MET A 225 -6.81 19.09 3.12
CA MET A 225 -5.68 19.46 3.96
C MET A 225 -4.35 19.37 3.23
N ILE A 226 -4.11 18.27 2.50
CA ILE A 226 -2.80 18.04 1.86
C ILE A 226 -2.50 19.15 0.85
N PRO A 227 -3.38 19.48 -0.12
CA PRO A 227 -3.14 20.60 -1.04
C PRO A 227 -2.87 21.93 -0.32
N GLU A 228 -3.71 22.30 0.65
CA GLU A 228 -3.60 23.59 1.36
C GLU A 228 -2.28 23.71 2.13
N ILE A 229 -1.84 22.64 2.81
CA ILE A 229 -0.56 22.64 3.52
C ILE A 229 0.61 22.59 2.54
N THR A 230 0.51 21.87 1.42
CA THR A 230 1.55 21.85 0.38
C THR A 230 1.81 23.25 -0.16
N GLU A 231 0.77 24.00 -0.53
CA GLU A 231 0.91 25.39 -1.02
C GLU A 231 1.64 26.27 0.00
N GLN A 232 1.26 26.17 1.28
CA GLN A 232 1.93 26.91 2.34
C GLN A 232 3.41 26.51 2.50
N LEU A 233 3.76 25.22 2.35
CA LEU A 233 5.14 24.74 2.40
C LEU A 233 5.95 25.27 1.22
N LEU A 234 5.40 25.24 0.00
CA LEU A 234 6.03 25.77 -1.21
C LEU A 234 6.31 27.27 -1.09
N ASP A 235 5.43 28.03 -0.43
CA ASP A 235 5.62 29.47 -0.19
C ASP A 235 6.64 29.78 0.92
N SER A 236 6.80 28.87 1.90
CA SER A 236 7.54 29.15 3.14
C SER A 236 8.96 28.55 3.17
N LEU A 237 9.23 27.55 2.35
CA LEU A 237 10.48 26.79 2.34
C LEU A 237 11.14 26.83 0.96
N PRO A 238 12.46 26.62 0.86
CA PRO A 238 13.18 26.64 -0.41
C PRO A 238 12.97 25.33 -1.20
N ILE A 239 11.71 24.97 -1.47
CA ILE A 239 11.38 23.79 -2.27
C ILE A 239 11.55 24.17 -3.74
N VAL A 240 12.56 23.59 -4.40
CA VAL A 240 12.89 23.86 -5.81
C VAL A 240 12.12 22.95 -6.79
N GLY A 241 11.32 22.03 -6.24
CA GLY A 241 10.48 21.08 -6.96
C GLY A 241 10.54 19.71 -6.30
N GLY A 242 10.14 18.66 -7.02
CA GLY A 242 10.24 17.27 -6.57
C GLY A 242 10.51 16.31 -7.72
N VAL A 243 10.99 15.11 -7.40
CA VAL A 243 11.18 14.01 -8.35
C VAL A 243 10.04 13.03 -8.16
N ALA A 244 9.05 13.10 -9.05
CA ALA A 244 7.89 12.23 -9.07
C ALA A 244 8.22 10.93 -9.82
N ILE A 245 7.79 9.80 -9.27
CA ILE A 245 7.96 8.47 -9.84
C ILE A 245 6.58 7.88 -10.10
N VAL A 246 6.37 7.28 -11.26
CA VAL A 246 5.19 6.45 -11.56
C VAL A 246 5.66 5.07 -11.96
N GLU A 247 4.97 4.05 -11.46
CA GLU A 247 5.22 2.65 -11.77
C GLU A 247 4.04 2.07 -12.56
N ASP A 248 4.32 1.06 -13.36
CA ASP A 248 3.32 0.36 -14.15
C ASP A 248 2.68 -0.82 -13.40
N GLN A 249 1.85 -1.59 -14.11
CA GLN A 249 1.10 -2.71 -13.55
C GLN A 249 2.00 -3.84 -13.02
N HIS A 250 3.27 -3.88 -13.44
CA HIS A 250 4.28 -4.82 -12.96
C HIS A 250 5.10 -4.26 -11.77
N ASP A 251 4.75 -3.09 -11.23
CA ASP A 251 5.53 -2.34 -10.23
C ASP A 251 6.89 -1.86 -10.79
N ASP A 252 7.08 -1.86 -12.12
CA ASP A 252 8.30 -1.39 -12.77
C ASP A 252 8.28 0.14 -12.95
N THR A 253 9.43 0.80 -12.80
CA THR A 253 9.56 2.25 -12.96
C THR A 253 9.28 2.67 -14.40
N THR A 254 8.17 3.37 -14.66
CA THR A 254 7.75 3.75 -16.02
C THR A 254 8.03 5.23 -16.34
N LEU A 255 8.04 6.07 -15.30
CA LEU A 255 8.25 7.51 -15.44
C LEU A 255 8.97 8.06 -14.22
N ILE A 256 9.97 8.90 -14.48
CA ILE A 256 10.64 9.75 -13.49
C ILE A 256 10.60 11.18 -14.02
N GLU A 257 10.04 12.10 -13.26
CA GLU A 257 9.81 13.47 -13.71
C GLU A 257 10.12 14.51 -12.64
N GLY A 258 10.80 15.58 -13.05
CA GLY A 258 11.01 16.77 -12.23
C GLY A 258 9.78 17.66 -12.27
N VAL A 259 9.13 17.84 -11.13
CA VAL A 259 7.93 18.68 -10.97
C VAL A 259 8.34 20.00 -10.30
N PRO A 260 8.33 21.13 -11.03
CA PRO A 260 8.71 22.42 -10.46
C PRO A 260 7.63 22.95 -9.48
N PRO A 261 7.97 23.93 -8.62
CA PRO A 261 7.00 24.55 -7.70
C PRO A 261 5.84 25.22 -8.43
N SER A 262 6.11 25.81 -9.60
CA SER A 262 5.08 26.36 -10.47
C SER A 262 4.21 25.24 -11.06
N GLY A 263 2.95 25.17 -10.66
CA GLY A 263 2.03 24.12 -11.12
C GLY A 263 2.23 22.76 -10.45
N PHE A 264 2.88 22.73 -9.28
CA PHE A 264 3.23 21.50 -8.57
C PHE A 264 2.04 20.56 -8.35
N LEU A 265 0.94 21.08 -7.79
CA LEU A 265 -0.28 20.31 -7.54
C LEU A 265 -0.98 19.87 -8.83
N ASP A 266 -1.01 20.74 -9.84
CA ASP A 266 -1.64 20.43 -11.12
C ASP A 266 -0.90 19.30 -11.83
N ARG A 267 0.44 19.33 -11.85
CA ARG A 267 1.21 18.27 -12.47
C ARG A 267 1.17 16.97 -11.68
N GLU A 268 1.19 17.04 -10.35
CA GLU A 268 1.01 15.84 -9.51
C GLU A 268 -0.37 15.20 -9.73
N ARG A 269 -1.42 15.99 -9.95
CA ARG A 269 -2.76 15.49 -10.32
C ARG A 269 -2.74 14.73 -11.64
N GLU A 270 -2.09 15.27 -12.67
CA GLU A 270 -1.96 14.61 -13.98
C GLU A 270 -1.16 13.29 -13.89
N LEU A 271 -0.11 13.26 -13.06
CA LEU A 271 0.64 12.05 -12.78
C LEU A 271 -0.17 11.02 -11.98
N LEU A 272 -1.05 11.48 -11.08
CA LEU A 272 -1.97 10.61 -10.35
C LEU A 272 -3.00 9.97 -11.28
N GLU A 273 -3.54 10.72 -12.25
CA GLU A 273 -4.41 10.15 -13.29
C GLU A 273 -3.68 9.04 -14.07
N THR A 274 -2.43 9.28 -14.45
CA THR A 274 -1.59 8.25 -15.09
C THR A 274 -1.39 7.04 -14.17
N ALA A 275 -1.13 7.25 -12.88
CA ALA A 275 -1.00 6.16 -11.90
C ALA A 275 -2.30 5.35 -11.71
N TYR A 276 -3.48 5.97 -11.85
CA TYR A 276 -4.75 5.25 -11.85
C TYR A 276 -4.96 4.39 -13.10
N GLU A 277 -4.42 4.79 -14.25
CA GLU A 277 -4.44 4.00 -15.48
C GLU A 277 -3.47 2.82 -15.41
N LEU A 278 -2.32 3.04 -14.79
CA LEU A 278 -1.22 2.08 -14.72
C LEU A 278 -1.24 1.16 -13.50
N MET A 279 -2.07 1.41 -12.49
CA MET A 279 -2.15 0.52 -11.34
C MET A 279 -2.77 -0.84 -11.73
N PRO A 280 -2.28 -1.96 -11.17
CA PRO A 280 -2.92 -3.26 -11.38
C PRO A 280 -4.33 -3.26 -10.78
N LYS A 281 -5.29 -3.87 -11.48
CA LYS A 281 -6.69 -4.02 -11.06
C LYS A 281 -7.16 -5.45 -11.25
N LEU A 282 -8.20 -5.84 -10.51
CA LEU A 282 -8.95 -7.05 -10.84
C LEU A 282 -9.66 -6.82 -12.19
N PRO A 283 -9.60 -7.77 -13.14
CA PRO A 283 -10.15 -7.54 -14.47
C PRO A 283 -11.69 -7.56 -14.50
N PHE A 284 -12.36 -7.99 -13.43
CA PHE A 284 -13.80 -8.17 -13.38
C PHE A 284 -14.46 -7.27 -12.33
N GLU A 285 -15.57 -6.64 -12.70
CA GLU A 285 -16.29 -5.69 -11.83
C GLU A 285 -17.22 -6.32 -10.80
N GLU A 286 -17.70 -7.55 -11.05
CA GLU A 286 -18.59 -8.28 -10.15
C GLU A 286 -17.95 -9.62 -9.80
N LEU A 287 -17.67 -9.84 -8.52
CA LEU A 287 -17.02 -11.04 -8.01
C LEU A 287 -17.76 -11.57 -6.78
N ASP A 288 -17.96 -12.88 -6.77
CA ASP A 288 -18.60 -13.57 -5.65
C ASP A 288 -17.60 -13.86 -4.53
N LEU A 289 -16.40 -14.30 -4.90
CA LEU A 289 -15.31 -14.56 -3.98
C LEU A 289 -13.98 -14.13 -4.60
N VAL A 290 -13.18 -13.39 -3.85
CA VAL A 290 -11.76 -13.21 -4.14
C VAL A 290 -10.94 -13.81 -3.01
N VAL A 291 -10.05 -14.72 -3.36
CA VAL A 291 -9.04 -15.27 -2.47
C VAL A 291 -7.73 -14.52 -2.70
N PHE A 292 -7.12 -14.00 -1.64
CA PHE A 292 -5.75 -13.48 -1.68
C PHE A 292 -4.84 -14.41 -0.89
N ASP A 293 -3.78 -14.89 -1.51
CA ASP A 293 -2.80 -15.76 -0.84
C ASP A 293 -2.11 -15.02 0.32
N ARG A 294 -1.95 -13.70 0.21
CA ARG A 294 -1.38 -12.88 1.28
C ARG A 294 -1.76 -11.41 1.22
N GLN A 295 -1.54 -10.72 2.32
CA GLN A 295 -1.59 -9.26 2.42
C GLN A 295 -0.34 -8.70 3.10
N GLY A 296 -0.01 -7.44 2.83
CA GLY A 296 1.17 -6.82 3.41
C GLY A 296 1.24 -5.31 3.19
N LYS A 297 1.96 -4.62 4.08
CA LYS A 297 2.04 -3.15 4.02
C LYS A 297 2.84 -2.62 2.85
N GLU A 298 3.80 -3.42 2.39
CA GLU A 298 4.56 -3.18 1.18
C GLU A 298 3.71 -3.36 -0.08
N ILE A 299 2.69 -4.23 -0.06
CA ILE A 299 1.70 -4.38 -1.14
C ILE A 299 0.79 -3.14 -1.17
N SER A 300 0.20 -2.77 -0.02
CA SER A 300 -0.56 -1.53 0.10
C SER A 300 -0.60 -1.06 1.54
N GLY A 301 -0.82 0.25 1.79
CA GLY A 301 -0.76 0.83 3.13
C GLY A 301 -1.64 0.12 4.17
N GLN A 302 -2.78 -0.41 3.72
CA GLN A 302 -3.76 -1.17 4.51
C GLN A 302 -3.69 -2.68 4.25
N GLY A 303 -2.53 -3.24 3.90
CA GLY A 303 -2.34 -4.68 3.65
C GLY A 303 -2.82 -5.12 2.26
N MET A 304 -4.03 -4.75 1.88
CA MET A 304 -4.63 -4.91 0.56
C MET A 304 -5.01 -3.54 -0.02
N ASP A 305 -4.86 -3.37 -1.33
CA ASP A 305 -5.20 -2.12 -1.99
C ASP A 305 -6.72 -1.95 -2.11
N THR A 306 -7.27 -0.98 -1.37
CA THR A 306 -8.70 -0.67 -1.30
C THR A 306 -9.31 -0.28 -2.64
N ASN A 307 -8.50 0.25 -3.55
CA ASN A 307 -8.92 0.58 -4.91
C ASN A 307 -9.08 -0.67 -5.77
N VAL A 308 -8.25 -1.70 -5.53
CA VAL A 308 -8.31 -2.99 -6.21
C VAL A 308 -9.47 -3.83 -5.70
N ILE A 309 -9.70 -3.86 -4.39
CA ILE A 309 -10.76 -4.67 -3.78
C ILE A 309 -12.12 -3.97 -3.75
N GLY A 310 -12.20 -2.69 -4.17
CA GLY A 310 -13.43 -1.91 -4.17
C GLY A 310 -14.03 -1.70 -2.77
N ARG A 311 -13.21 -1.70 -1.72
CA ARG A 311 -13.64 -1.56 -0.32
C ARG A 311 -12.81 -0.51 0.36
N ARG A 312 -13.45 0.46 1.03
CA ARG A 312 -12.77 1.41 1.94
C ARG A 312 -13.41 1.40 3.34
N PRO A 313 -13.32 0.28 4.08
CA PRO A 313 -14.06 0.10 5.32
C PRO A 313 -13.50 0.92 6.51
N PHE A 314 -12.30 1.48 6.35
CA PHE A 314 -11.54 2.05 7.46
C PHE A 314 -11.64 3.56 7.57
N SER A 315 -11.86 4.24 6.45
CA SER A 315 -11.99 5.68 6.39
C SER A 315 -13.29 6.16 7.03
N ILE A 316 -13.22 7.27 7.75
CA ILE A 316 -14.38 7.80 8.50
C ILE A 316 -15.33 8.55 7.56
N ASN A 317 -14.80 9.30 6.59
CA ASN A 317 -15.56 10.24 5.76
C ASN A 317 -15.33 10.06 4.24
N GLU A 318 -14.76 8.92 3.83
CA GLU A 318 -14.40 8.69 2.43
C GLU A 318 -15.23 7.51 1.89
N PRO A 319 -15.89 7.67 0.74
CA PRO A 319 -16.67 6.59 0.14
C PRO A 319 -15.73 5.46 -0.30
N ALA A 320 -16.27 4.25 -0.38
CA ALA A 320 -15.58 3.17 -1.08
C ALA A 320 -15.59 3.43 -2.61
N PRO A 321 -14.61 2.91 -3.36
CA PRO A 321 -14.70 2.87 -4.81
C PRO A 321 -16.01 2.21 -5.26
N GLU A 322 -16.58 2.67 -6.37
CA GLU A 322 -17.83 2.11 -6.89
C GLU A 322 -17.67 0.67 -7.38
N LYS A 323 -16.45 0.32 -7.83
CA LYS A 323 -16.06 -0.99 -8.38
C LYS A 323 -14.65 -1.39 -7.91
N PRO A 324 -14.34 -2.70 -7.93
CA PRO A 324 -15.25 -3.82 -8.15
C PRO A 324 -16.18 -4.07 -6.95
N ASN A 325 -17.30 -4.75 -7.19
CA ASN A 325 -18.16 -5.25 -6.14
C ASN A 325 -17.80 -6.70 -5.82
N ILE A 326 -17.27 -6.93 -4.61
CA ILE A 326 -16.82 -8.24 -4.15
C ILE A 326 -17.70 -8.67 -2.97
N LYS A 327 -18.46 -9.78 -3.12
CA LYS A 327 -19.33 -10.27 -2.05
C LYS A 327 -18.53 -10.80 -0.86
N ARG A 328 -17.48 -11.60 -1.11
CA ARG A 328 -16.58 -12.15 -0.07
C ARG A 328 -15.12 -12.05 -0.44
N ILE A 329 -14.30 -11.73 0.54
CA ILE A 329 -12.84 -11.82 0.47
C ILE A 329 -12.36 -12.85 1.49
N TYR A 330 -11.57 -13.82 1.03
CA TYR A 330 -10.82 -14.73 1.88
C TYR A 330 -9.33 -14.38 1.77
N THR A 331 -8.63 -14.26 2.89
CA THR A 331 -7.18 -13.96 2.91
C THR A 331 -6.43 -15.03 3.68
N HIS A 332 -5.42 -15.60 3.02
CA HIS A 332 -4.67 -16.73 3.56
C HIS A 332 -3.53 -16.30 4.50
N GLY A 333 -2.61 -15.44 4.08
CA GLY A 333 -1.42 -15.12 4.88
C GLY A 333 -1.09 -13.65 5.06
N LEU A 334 -0.08 -13.38 5.88
CA LEU A 334 0.67 -12.13 5.85
C LEU A 334 1.96 -12.34 5.03
N THR A 335 2.53 -11.27 4.52
CA THR A 335 3.91 -11.35 4.01
C THR A 335 4.91 -11.31 5.15
N GLU A 336 6.07 -11.96 4.97
CA GLU A 336 7.17 -11.91 5.94
C GLU A 336 7.59 -10.47 6.30
N LYS A 337 7.55 -9.56 5.31
CA LYS A 337 7.90 -8.14 5.45
C LYS A 337 6.95 -7.35 6.36
N THR A 338 5.79 -7.91 6.72
CA THR A 338 4.90 -7.28 7.69
C THR A 338 5.44 -7.34 9.11
N HIS A 339 6.32 -8.30 9.42
CA HIS A 339 6.73 -8.64 10.79
C HIS A 339 5.52 -8.76 11.73
N GLY A 340 4.45 -9.43 11.26
CA GLY A 340 3.21 -9.65 12.00
C GLY A 340 2.24 -8.47 12.05
N ASN A 341 2.54 -7.35 11.37
CA ASN A 341 1.62 -6.22 11.29
C ASN A 341 0.45 -6.52 10.33
N ALA A 342 -0.67 -6.98 10.86
CA ALA A 342 -1.88 -7.31 10.10
C ALA A 342 -2.77 -6.09 9.80
N MET A 343 -2.18 -4.93 9.50
CA MET A 343 -2.97 -3.74 9.20
C MET A 343 -3.89 -4.01 8.01
N GLY A 344 -5.18 -3.73 8.20
CA GLY A 344 -6.21 -3.82 7.17
C GLY A 344 -6.75 -5.23 6.94
N VAL A 345 -6.40 -6.19 7.81
CA VAL A 345 -7.00 -7.53 7.86
C VAL A 345 -8.53 -7.48 7.91
N GLY A 346 -9.11 -6.42 8.48
CA GLY A 346 -10.56 -6.21 8.52
C GLY A 346 -11.23 -5.97 7.16
N SER A 347 -10.46 -5.95 6.07
CA SER A 347 -10.98 -5.93 4.69
C SER A 347 -11.43 -7.31 4.23
N ALA A 348 -10.93 -8.38 4.85
CA ALA A 348 -11.36 -9.76 4.58
C ALA A 348 -12.68 -10.09 5.31
N ASP A 349 -13.46 -11.00 4.73
CA ASP A 349 -14.65 -11.56 5.36
C ASP A 349 -14.34 -12.83 6.17
N VAL A 350 -13.31 -13.58 5.76
CA VAL A 350 -12.78 -14.79 6.43
C VAL A 350 -11.26 -14.77 6.29
N ILE A 351 -10.54 -15.25 7.31
CA ILE A 351 -9.08 -15.38 7.27
C ILE A 351 -8.62 -16.77 7.67
N HIS A 352 -7.47 -17.19 7.15
CA HIS A 352 -6.80 -18.40 7.62
C HIS A 352 -6.20 -18.19 9.02
N GLU A 353 -5.97 -19.29 9.74
CA GLU A 353 -5.35 -19.26 11.06
C GLU A 353 -3.90 -18.76 11.08
N ASP A 354 -3.16 -18.91 9.98
CA ASP A 354 -1.78 -18.42 9.88
C ASP A 354 -1.66 -16.91 10.13
N ILE A 355 -2.65 -16.12 9.70
CA ILE A 355 -2.68 -14.68 9.98
C ILE A 355 -2.73 -14.41 11.49
N VAL A 356 -3.44 -15.24 12.25
CA VAL A 356 -3.53 -15.12 13.71
C VAL A 356 -2.25 -15.62 14.37
N ALA A 357 -1.67 -16.69 13.86
CA ALA A 357 -0.40 -17.24 14.36
C ALA A 357 0.74 -16.23 14.26
N GLU A 358 0.76 -15.42 13.20
CA GLU A 358 1.80 -14.42 12.93
C GLU A 358 1.49 -13.03 13.49
N LEU A 359 0.29 -12.78 14.00
CA LEU A 359 -0.18 -11.44 14.38
C LEU A 359 0.60 -10.83 15.55
N GLU A 360 1.29 -9.72 15.28
CA GLU A 360 1.86 -8.85 16.31
C GLU A 360 0.85 -7.75 16.69
N ALA A 361 0.02 -8.05 17.70
CA ALA A 361 -1.11 -7.22 18.10
C ALA A 361 -0.71 -5.79 18.52
N GLN A 362 0.41 -5.64 19.23
CA GLN A 362 0.88 -4.33 19.66
C GLN A 362 1.28 -3.47 18.46
N THR A 363 2.09 -4.02 17.55
CA THR A 363 2.54 -3.34 16.32
C THR A 363 1.35 -2.94 15.45
N THR A 364 0.39 -3.86 15.30
CA THR A 364 -0.84 -3.67 14.54
C THR A 364 -1.70 -2.55 15.13
N LEU A 365 -1.98 -2.59 16.44
CA LEU A 365 -2.82 -1.61 17.12
C LEU A 365 -2.19 -0.20 17.15
N ILE A 366 -0.90 -0.09 17.48
CA ILE A 366 -0.20 1.21 17.50
C ILE A 366 -0.24 1.87 16.13
N ASN A 367 -0.11 1.08 15.06
CA ASN A 367 -0.22 1.61 13.71
C ASN A 367 -1.64 2.08 13.39
N ALA A 368 -2.66 1.29 13.70
CA ALA A 368 -4.06 1.67 13.48
C ALA A 368 -4.47 2.93 14.28
N LEU A 369 -3.95 3.10 15.49
CA LEU A 369 -4.15 4.31 16.30
C LEU A 369 -3.49 5.53 15.67
N THR A 370 -2.24 5.40 15.21
CA THR A 370 -1.52 6.48 14.52
C THR A 370 -2.25 6.91 13.25
N ALA A 371 -2.74 5.95 12.47
CA ALA A 371 -3.47 6.20 11.23
C ALA A 371 -4.93 6.65 11.44
N SER A 372 -5.48 6.51 12.65
CA SER A 372 -6.91 6.67 12.97
C SER A 372 -7.83 5.68 12.22
N THR A 373 -7.30 4.50 11.86
CA THR A 373 -7.97 3.46 11.07
C THR A 373 -8.25 2.20 11.89
N ILE A 374 -8.76 2.34 13.11
CA ILE A 374 -9.02 1.22 14.05
C ILE A 374 -9.91 0.13 13.44
N ARG A 375 -10.83 0.49 12.54
CA ARG A 375 -11.66 -0.49 11.81
C ARG A 375 -10.82 -1.45 10.95
N GLY A 376 -9.62 -1.01 10.56
CA GLY A 376 -8.53 -1.72 9.86
C GLY A 376 -8.16 -3.06 10.47
N VAL A 377 -8.18 -3.11 11.79
CA VAL A 377 -7.61 -4.22 12.57
C VAL A 377 -8.69 -5.03 13.28
N LYS A 378 -9.94 -4.93 12.81
CA LYS A 378 -11.00 -5.86 13.24
C LYS A 378 -10.67 -7.23 12.70
N LEU A 379 -10.52 -8.20 13.59
CA LEU A 379 -10.21 -9.58 13.20
C LEU A 379 -11.46 -10.25 12.60
N PRO A 380 -11.41 -10.74 11.34
CA PRO A 380 -12.48 -11.55 10.76
C PRO A 380 -12.57 -12.95 11.41
N PRO A 381 -13.66 -13.70 11.16
CA PRO A 381 -13.72 -15.13 11.48
C PRO A 381 -12.52 -15.89 10.93
N VAL A 382 -11.99 -16.82 11.73
CA VAL A 382 -10.75 -17.56 11.47
C VAL A 382 -11.08 -19.02 11.20
N VAL A 383 -10.43 -19.61 10.20
CA VAL A 383 -10.62 -21.02 9.82
C VAL A 383 -9.30 -21.73 9.64
N GLU A 384 -9.31 -23.03 9.89
CA GLU A 384 -8.11 -23.89 9.93
C GLU A 384 -7.44 -24.09 8.58
N THR A 385 -8.21 -24.12 7.48
CA THR A 385 -7.70 -24.51 6.16
C THR A 385 -8.23 -23.62 5.03
N ASP A 386 -7.49 -23.57 3.91
CA ASP A 386 -7.96 -22.93 2.67
C ASP A 386 -9.31 -23.48 2.21
N ARG A 387 -9.49 -24.80 2.28
CA ARG A 387 -10.76 -25.43 1.93
C ARG A 387 -11.89 -24.92 2.81
N ALA A 388 -11.67 -24.84 4.12
CA ALA A 388 -12.65 -24.28 5.05
C ALA A 388 -12.95 -22.81 4.72
N GLY A 389 -11.93 -22.02 4.36
CA GLY A 389 -12.08 -20.61 3.96
C GLY A 389 -12.94 -20.43 2.72
N VAL A 390 -12.65 -21.18 1.66
CA VAL A 390 -13.44 -21.15 0.42
C VAL A 390 -14.88 -21.61 0.67
N VAL A 391 -15.08 -22.71 1.41
CA VAL A 391 -16.41 -23.24 1.72
C VAL A 391 -17.22 -22.24 2.56
N ALA A 392 -16.63 -21.68 3.62
CA ALA A 392 -17.29 -20.69 4.47
C ALA A 392 -17.68 -19.44 3.68
N ALA A 393 -16.77 -18.93 2.82
CA ALA A 393 -17.04 -17.77 2.01
C ALA A 393 -18.18 -18.03 1.00
N LEU A 394 -18.10 -19.11 0.22
CA LEU A 394 -19.13 -19.46 -0.77
C LEU A 394 -20.48 -19.80 -0.13
N SER A 395 -20.50 -20.34 1.09
CA SER A 395 -21.76 -20.65 1.78
C SER A 395 -22.53 -19.42 2.27
N THR A 396 -21.93 -18.22 2.18
CA THR A 396 -22.52 -16.96 2.70
C THR A 396 -22.82 -15.92 1.62
N ILE A 397 -22.84 -16.32 0.33
CA ILE A 397 -23.15 -15.44 -0.82
C ILE A 397 -24.51 -15.71 -1.47
N GLY A 398 -25.27 -16.67 -0.96
CA GLY A 398 -26.59 -17.07 -1.47
C GLY A 398 -26.57 -18.43 -2.17
N VAL A 399 -27.39 -18.60 -3.22
CA VAL A 399 -27.41 -19.83 -4.02
C VAL A 399 -26.15 -19.87 -4.89
N VAL A 400 -25.34 -20.90 -4.72
CA VAL A 400 -24.10 -21.11 -5.47
C VAL A 400 -24.33 -22.18 -6.53
N ASP A 401 -24.04 -21.83 -7.78
CA ASP A 401 -23.90 -22.76 -8.88
C ASP A 401 -22.42 -22.76 -9.31
N PRO A 402 -21.69 -23.87 -9.13
CA PRO A 402 -20.25 -23.97 -9.45
C PRO A 402 -19.89 -23.55 -10.88
N ASP A 403 -20.83 -23.66 -11.83
CA ASP A 403 -20.59 -23.29 -13.23
C ASP A 403 -20.71 -21.79 -13.50
N THR A 404 -21.42 -21.04 -12.63
CA THR A 404 -21.72 -19.62 -12.84
C THR A 404 -21.15 -18.69 -11.78
N VAL A 405 -20.71 -19.23 -10.64
CA VAL A 405 -20.07 -18.46 -9.56
C VAL A 405 -18.78 -17.82 -10.06
N ARG A 406 -18.54 -16.57 -9.66
CA ARG A 406 -17.43 -15.73 -10.13
C ARG A 406 -16.35 -15.66 -9.07
N VAL A 407 -15.39 -16.60 -9.13
CA VAL A 407 -14.31 -16.75 -8.15
C VAL A 407 -12.97 -16.41 -8.77
N VAL A 408 -12.19 -15.57 -8.08
CA VAL A 408 -10.78 -15.30 -8.39
C VAL A 408 -9.92 -15.74 -7.21
N ARG A 409 -8.76 -16.33 -7.48
CA ARG A 409 -7.65 -16.42 -6.51
C ARG A 409 -6.43 -15.71 -7.08
N ALA A 410 -5.85 -14.81 -6.30
CA ALA A 410 -4.73 -13.97 -6.64
C ALA A 410 -3.62 -14.09 -5.58
N ALA A 411 -2.38 -13.81 -5.97
CA ALA A 411 -1.27 -13.75 -5.01
C ALA A 411 -1.50 -12.64 -3.97
N ASP A 412 -1.73 -11.42 -4.43
CA ASP A 412 -2.07 -10.24 -3.62
C ASP A 412 -2.61 -9.11 -4.53
N THR A 413 -2.92 -7.94 -3.98
CA THR A 413 -3.50 -6.82 -4.75
C THR A 413 -2.50 -6.05 -5.62
N MET A 414 -1.21 -6.36 -5.55
CA MET A 414 -0.17 -5.75 -6.39
C MET A 414 0.22 -6.69 -7.55
N HIS A 415 0.23 -8.01 -7.32
CA HIS A 415 0.60 -9.00 -8.32
C HIS A 415 -0.66 -9.65 -8.92
N LEU A 416 -1.22 -9.00 -9.95
CA LEU A 416 -2.49 -9.41 -10.59
C LEU A 416 -2.32 -9.86 -12.06
N ALA A 417 -1.09 -10.02 -12.53
CA ALA A 417 -0.82 -10.39 -13.92
C ALA A 417 -1.44 -11.76 -14.27
N ARG A 418 -1.37 -12.72 -13.34
CA ARG A 418 -2.00 -14.03 -13.47
C ARG A 418 -2.92 -14.30 -12.30
N LEU A 419 -4.07 -14.89 -12.61
CA LEU A 419 -5.13 -15.16 -11.65
C LEU A 419 -5.67 -16.56 -11.90
N TYR A 420 -5.99 -17.27 -10.81
CA TYR A 420 -6.90 -18.40 -10.93
C TYR A 420 -8.32 -17.86 -11.07
N ALA A 421 -9.12 -18.45 -11.97
CA ALA A 421 -10.46 -17.98 -12.28
C ALA A 421 -11.46 -19.14 -12.44
N SER A 422 -12.66 -18.96 -11.92
CA SER A 422 -13.79 -19.89 -12.09
C SER A 422 -14.22 -20.05 -13.57
N PRO A 423 -14.92 -21.13 -13.96
CA PRO A 423 -15.33 -21.37 -15.35
C PRO A 423 -16.03 -20.17 -16.00
N ALA A 424 -16.97 -19.53 -15.30
CA ALA A 424 -17.67 -18.35 -15.81
C ALA A 424 -16.73 -17.19 -16.19
N LEU A 425 -15.66 -16.99 -15.42
CA LEU A 425 -14.66 -15.94 -15.66
C LEU A 425 -13.65 -16.36 -16.73
N VAL A 426 -13.34 -17.65 -16.85
CA VAL A 426 -12.51 -18.18 -17.95
C VAL A 426 -13.22 -18.01 -19.29
N GLU A 427 -14.52 -18.31 -19.36
CA GLU A 427 -15.33 -18.06 -20.56
C GLU A 427 -15.35 -16.57 -20.91
N GLU A 428 -15.62 -15.69 -19.93
CA GLU A 428 -15.62 -14.23 -20.14
C GLU A 428 -14.25 -13.71 -20.61
N ALA A 429 -13.16 -14.29 -20.11
CA ALA A 429 -11.80 -13.93 -20.53
C ALA A 429 -11.51 -14.27 -22.00
N ARG A 430 -12.19 -15.25 -22.61
CA ARG A 430 -11.99 -15.59 -24.03
C ARG A 430 -12.54 -14.52 -24.98
N ASP A 431 -13.52 -13.75 -24.52
CA ASP A 431 -14.18 -12.71 -25.31
C ASP A 431 -13.50 -11.34 -25.15
N ARG A 432 -12.35 -11.28 -24.47
CA ARG A 432 -11.64 -10.05 -24.12
C ARG A 432 -10.22 -10.03 -24.67
N ASP A 433 -9.87 -8.95 -25.36
CA ASP A 433 -8.55 -8.78 -25.97
C ASP A 433 -7.45 -8.45 -24.93
N ASP A 434 -7.83 -7.98 -23.74
CA ASP A 434 -6.94 -7.65 -22.62
C ASP A 434 -6.72 -8.84 -21.66
N LEU A 435 -7.27 -10.02 -21.97
CA LEU A 435 -7.12 -11.22 -21.18
C LEU A 435 -6.70 -12.41 -22.05
N ARG A 436 -5.96 -13.34 -21.45
CA ARG A 436 -5.55 -14.61 -22.08
C ARG A 436 -5.87 -15.78 -21.17
N VAL A 437 -6.58 -16.78 -21.68
CA VAL A 437 -6.72 -18.08 -20.99
C VAL A 437 -5.40 -18.86 -21.16
N VAL A 438 -4.73 -19.14 -20.04
CA VAL A 438 -3.45 -19.87 -19.99
C VAL A 438 -3.70 -21.34 -19.71
N GLU A 439 -4.61 -21.65 -18.78
CA GLU A 439 -4.99 -23.02 -18.42
C GLU A 439 -6.50 -23.13 -18.28
N GLU A 440 -7.05 -24.26 -18.75
CA GLU A 440 -8.45 -24.60 -18.60
C GLU A 440 -8.82 -24.88 -17.15
N ALA A 441 -10.09 -24.68 -16.81
CA ALA A 441 -10.58 -24.93 -15.47
C ALA A 441 -10.45 -26.42 -15.10
N SER A 442 -9.97 -26.68 -13.88
CA SER A 442 -9.91 -28.02 -13.30
C SER A 442 -10.27 -27.99 -11.81
N PRO A 443 -10.69 -29.13 -11.22
CA PRO A 443 -11.06 -29.18 -9.82
C PRO A 443 -9.95 -28.67 -8.89
N ILE A 444 -10.33 -27.86 -7.90
CA ILE A 444 -9.37 -27.37 -6.89
C ILE A 444 -8.81 -28.55 -6.09
N ALA A 445 -7.50 -28.73 -6.15
CA ALA A 445 -6.79 -29.73 -5.37
C ALA A 445 -6.39 -29.15 -4.00
N PHE A 446 -6.62 -29.94 -2.95
CA PHE A 446 -6.21 -29.62 -1.59
C PHE A 446 -5.31 -30.72 -1.02
N GLU A 447 -4.23 -30.32 -0.34
CA GLU A 447 -3.35 -31.19 0.44
C GLU A 447 -3.49 -30.79 1.92
N ASP A 448 -3.98 -31.70 2.76
CA ASP A 448 -4.30 -31.43 4.17
C ASP A 448 -5.17 -30.16 4.37
N GLY A 449 -6.11 -29.95 3.44
CA GLY A 449 -7.03 -28.80 3.45
C GLY A 449 -6.48 -27.51 2.83
N GLN A 450 -5.17 -27.44 2.56
CA GLN A 450 -4.51 -26.28 1.96
C GLN A 450 -4.48 -26.37 0.44
N PHE A 451 -4.43 -25.24 -0.27
CA PHE A 451 -4.34 -25.23 -1.73
C PHE A 451 -3.07 -25.98 -2.19
N ALA A 452 -3.24 -27.02 -3.01
CA ALA A 452 -2.09 -27.73 -3.59
C ALA A 452 -1.42 -26.92 -4.72
N ALA A 453 -2.20 -26.09 -5.42
CA ALA A 453 -1.70 -25.23 -6.48
C ALA A 453 -0.97 -24.01 -5.88
N PRO A 454 0.23 -23.65 -6.39
CA PRO A 454 1.04 -22.58 -5.81
C PRO A 454 0.42 -21.19 -6.05
N SER A 455 0.89 -20.20 -5.31
CA SER A 455 0.59 -18.80 -5.59
C SER A 455 1.14 -18.37 -6.97
N LEU A 456 0.37 -17.62 -7.75
CA LEU A 456 0.75 -17.14 -9.09
C LEU A 456 1.49 -15.80 -9.07
N ARG A 457 2.39 -15.61 -8.11
CA ARG A 457 3.14 -14.36 -7.97
C ARG A 457 4.09 -14.10 -9.15
N ASP A 458 4.67 -15.17 -9.70
CA ASP A 458 5.80 -15.10 -10.64
C ASP A 458 5.47 -15.61 -12.05
#